data_AF-A0A834BSG7-F1
#
_entry.id   AF-A0A834BSG7-F1
#
_cell.length_a   1.000
_cell.length_b   1.000
_cell.length_c   1.000
_cell.angle_alpha   90.00
_cell.angle_beta   90.00
_cell.angle_gamma   90.00
#
_symmetry.space_group_name_H-M   'P 1'
#
loop_
_entity.id
_entity.type
_entity.pdbx_description
1 polymer ?
#
loop_
_entity_poly.entity_id
_entity_poly.type
_entity_poly.pdbx_seq_one_letter_code
_entity_poly.pdbx_strand_id
1 'polypeptide(L)'
;MAQGLIEVERKFIPGPETEKRLQELGGTLEHRVTFRDNYYDTPELSLMRADHWLRQRENSGWELKCPGPAGVSGPHTEYRELTVESAIVAQLYEVCWHRRGRLPS
;
A
#
# COMPACT_ATOMS: atom_id res chain seq x y z
N MET A 1 4.16 -17.59 12.70
CA MET A 1 4.58 -16.58 11.69
C MET A 1 3.30 -15.98 11.15
N ALA A 2 3.05 -14.69 11.31
CA ALA A 2 1.91 -14.06 10.63
C ALA A 2 2.28 -13.98 9.14
N GLN A 3 1.77 -14.91 8.33
CA GLN A 3 1.76 -14.74 6.88
C GLN A 3 1.07 -13.40 6.60
N GLY A 4 1.82 -12.44 6.05
CA GLY A 4 1.28 -11.13 5.71
C GLY A 4 0.06 -11.29 4.80
N LEU A 5 -1.00 -10.54 5.10
CA LEU A 5 -2.20 -10.50 4.27
C LEU A 5 -1.85 -9.88 2.90
N ILE A 6 -2.39 -10.48 1.85
CA ILE A 6 -2.28 -9.96 0.49
C ILE A 6 -3.56 -9.18 0.21
N GLU A 7 -3.42 -7.90 -0.11
CA GLU A 7 -4.50 -7.07 -0.62
C GLU A 7 -4.49 -7.14 -2.15
N VAL A 8 -5.62 -7.54 -2.74
CA VAL A 8 -5.87 -7.45 -4.18
C VAL A 8 -6.91 -6.38 -4.42
N GLU A 9 -6.55 -5.36 -5.19
CA GLU A 9 -7.42 -4.20 -5.42
C GLU A 9 -7.54 -3.84 -6.90
N ARG A 10 -8.67 -3.19 -7.24
CA ARG A 10 -8.86 -2.52 -8.52
C ARG A 10 -9.52 -1.17 -8.27
N LYS A 11 -8.79 -0.09 -8.52
CA LYS A 11 -9.31 1.28 -8.38
C LYS A 11 -10.33 1.57 -9.50
N PHE A 12 -11.40 2.26 -9.15
CA PHE A 12 -12.43 2.74 -10.08
C PHE A 12 -12.91 4.12 -9.64
N ILE A 13 -13.53 4.86 -10.57
CA ILE A 13 -14.12 6.17 -10.29
C ILE A 13 -15.59 5.96 -9.94
N PRO A 14 -16.05 6.28 -8.72
CA PRO A 14 -17.45 6.13 -8.36
C PRO A 14 -18.30 7.20 -9.05
N GLY A 15 -19.47 6.79 -9.56
CA GLY A 15 -20.55 7.70 -9.99
C GLY A 15 -21.59 7.96 -8.90
N PRO A 16 -22.54 8.89 -9.11
CA PRO A 16 -23.55 9.26 -8.11
C PRO A 16 -24.43 8.08 -7.67
N GLU A 17 -24.67 7.09 -8.54
CA GLU A 17 -25.50 5.92 -8.24
C GLU A 17 -24.72 4.75 -7.62
N THR A 18 -23.42 4.89 -7.34
CA THR A 18 -22.57 3.78 -6.87
C THR A 18 -23.08 3.18 -5.56
N GLU A 19 -23.37 4.02 -4.57
CA GLU A 19 -23.84 3.56 -3.25
C GLU A 19 -25.20 2.84 -3.36
N LYS A 20 -26.13 3.41 -4.13
CA LYS A 20 -27.45 2.81 -4.37
C LYS A 20 -27.32 1.45 -5.05
N ARG A 21 -26.48 1.36 -6.08
CA ARG A 21 -26.29 0.10 -6.81
C ARG A 21 -25.66 -0.99 -5.94
N LEU A 22 -24.74 -0.64 -5.05
CA LEU A 22 -24.18 -1.58 -4.08
C LEU A 22 -25.27 -2.15 -3.17
N GLN A 23 -26.18 -1.31 -2.68
CA GLN A 23 -27.31 -1.75 -1.83
C GLN A 23 -28.30 -2.65 -2.58
N GLU A 24 -28.66 -2.32 -3.82
CA GLU A 24 -29.54 -3.15 -4.67
C GLU A 24 -28.98 -4.55 -4.93
N LEU A 25 -27.65 -4.68 -4.95
CA LEU A 25 -26.94 -5.95 -5.12
C LEU A 25 -26.75 -6.71 -3.79
N GLY A 26 -27.26 -6.19 -2.67
CA GLY A 26 -27.17 -6.80 -1.34
C GLY A 26 -25.94 -6.39 -0.53
N GLY A 27 -25.16 -5.40 -1.00
CA GLY A 27 -24.06 -4.83 -0.24
C GLY A 27 -24.55 -4.01 0.95
N THR A 28 -23.86 -4.12 2.08
CA THR A 28 -24.14 -3.36 3.31
C THR A 28 -23.04 -2.35 3.58
N LEU A 29 -23.39 -1.15 4.03
CA LEU A 29 -22.41 -0.19 4.54
C LEU A 29 -21.84 -0.71 5.86
N GLU A 30 -20.61 -1.20 5.83
CA GLU A 30 -19.95 -1.77 7.03
C GLU A 30 -19.58 -0.67 8.04
N HIS A 31 -18.96 0.41 7.56
CA HIS A 31 -18.54 1.54 8.39
C HIS A 31 -18.35 2.81 7.54
N ARG A 32 -18.42 3.98 8.20
CA ARG A 32 -18.01 5.26 7.65
C ARG A 32 -16.95 5.85 8.56
N VAL A 33 -15.76 6.08 8.01
CA VAL A 33 -14.61 6.57 8.77
C VAL A 33 -13.98 7.77 8.08
N THR A 34 -13.42 8.67 8.88
CA THR A 34 -12.54 9.75 8.42
C THR A 34 -11.17 9.47 9.01
N PHE A 35 -10.14 9.45 8.18
CA PHE A 35 -8.76 9.22 8.61
C PHE A 35 -7.81 10.11 7.82
N ARG A 36 -6.62 10.32 8.37
CA ARG A 36 -5.51 11.01 7.72
C ARG A 36 -4.33 10.07 7.58
N ASP A 37 -3.82 9.98 6.35
CA ASP A 37 -2.54 9.33 6.06
C ASP A 37 -1.45 10.39 5.86
N ASN A 38 -0.30 10.21 6.51
CA ASN A 38 0.92 10.94 6.18
C ASN A 38 1.85 9.99 5.41
N TYR A 39 2.12 10.29 4.14
CA TYR A 39 2.99 9.49 3.28
C TYR A 39 4.43 9.98 3.36
N TYR A 40 5.37 9.03 3.31
CA TYR A 40 6.80 9.30 3.42
C TYR A 40 7.55 8.57 2.29
N ASP A 41 8.54 9.24 1.73
CA ASP A 41 9.47 8.68 0.75
C ASP A 41 10.84 9.37 0.86
N THR A 42 11.84 8.90 0.12
CA THR A 42 13.10 9.61 -0.08
C THR A 42 12.89 10.81 -1.01
N PRO A 43 13.80 11.80 -1.02
CA PRO A 43 13.74 12.92 -1.97
C PRO A 43 13.65 12.50 -3.44
N GLU A 44 14.21 11.33 -3.78
CA GLU A 44 14.21 10.76 -5.13
C GLU A 44 12.94 9.95 -5.46
N LEU A 45 11.99 9.87 -4.53
CA LEU A 45 10.77 9.06 -4.62
C LEU A 45 11.08 7.57 -4.86
N SER A 46 12.07 7.05 -4.13
CA SER A 46 12.60 5.70 -4.34
C SER A 46 11.56 4.61 -4.06
N LEU A 47 10.70 4.81 -3.05
CA LEU A 47 9.64 3.86 -2.70
C LEU A 47 8.56 3.84 -3.77
N MET A 48 8.04 5.02 -4.16
CA MET A 48 7.04 5.11 -5.23
C MET A 48 7.53 4.49 -6.55
N ARG A 49 8.78 4.76 -6.94
CA ARG A 49 9.40 4.16 -8.13
C ARG A 49 9.56 2.64 -8.04
N ALA A 50 9.55 2.10 -6.83
CA ALA A 50 9.62 0.66 -6.57
C ALA A 50 8.25 0.05 -6.24
N ASP A 51 7.15 0.78 -6.45
CA ASP A 51 5.78 0.38 -6.09
C ASP A 51 5.60 0.04 -4.59
N HIS A 52 6.33 0.77 -3.74
CA HIS A 52 6.21 0.72 -2.28
C HIS A 52 5.56 1.99 -1.76
N TRP A 53 4.73 1.84 -0.71
CA TRP A 53 3.94 2.94 -0.14
C TRP A 53 4.03 2.92 1.38
N LEU A 54 4.88 3.79 1.94
CA LEU A 54 5.01 3.97 3.39
C LEU A 54 4.08 5.08 3.86
N ARG A 55 3.24 4.77 4.85
CA ARG A 55 2.35 5.75 5.47
C ARG A 55 2.26 5.57 6.98
N GLN A 56 2.04 6.67 7.68
CA GLN A 56 1.52 6.65 9.04
C GLN A 56 0.05 7.05 8.99
N ARG A 57 -0.84 6.12 9.37
CA ARG A 57 -2.28 6.34 9.45
C ARG A 57 -2.66 6.78 10.85
N GLU A 58 -3.38 7.90 10.92
CA GLU A 58 -3.91 8.43 12.17
C GLU A 58 -4.71 7.35 12.91
N ASN A 59 -4.43 7.17 14.21
CA ASN A 59 -5.04 6.17 15.08
C ASN A 59 -4.81 4.68 14.72
N SER A 60 -3.99 4.36 13.70
CA SER A 60 -3.65 2.98 13.30
C SER A 60 -2.16 2.67 13.44
N GLY A 61 -1.29 3.65 13.16
CA GLY A 61 0.17 3.47 13.21
C GLY A 61 0.82 3.38 11.83
N TRP A 62 1.94 2.65 11.74
CA TRP A 62 2.74 2.54 10.52
C TRP A 62 2.29 1.37 9.63
N GLU A 63 2.19 1.65 8.33
CA GLU A 63 1.79 0.68 7.32
C GLU A 63 2.70 0.83 6.09
N LEU A 64 3.23 -0.28 5.57
CA LEU A 64 4.01 -0.33 4.33
C LEU A 64 3.36 -1.31 3.35
N LYS A 65 2.87 -0.80 2.21
CA LYS A 65 2.52 -1.65 1.07
C LYS A 65 3.78 -1.98 0.29
N CYS A 66 3.99 -3.27 0.06
CA CYS A 66 5.06 -3.80 -0.79
C CYS A 66 4.41 -4.45 -2.02
N PRO A 67 4.98 -4.35 -3.22
CA PRO A 67 4.42 -5.01 -4.39
C PRO A 67 4.40 -6.52 -4.19
N GLY A 68 3.40 -7.17 -4.78
CA GLY A 68 3.35 -8.63 -4.90
C GLY A 68 4.54 -9.19 -5.72
N PRO A 69 4.61 -10.52 -5.91
CA PRO A 69 5.67 -11.16 -6.69
C PRO A 69 5.78 -10.55 -8.09
N ALA A 70 7.01 -10.18 -8.48
CA ALA A 70 7.27 -9.55 -9.77
C ALA A 70 6.76 -10.42 -10.94
N GLY A 71 5.98 -9.81 -11.84
CA GLY A 71 5.51 -10.45 -13.07
C GLY A 71 4.16 -11.18 -12.99
N VAL A 72 3.49 -11.19 -11.83
CA VAL A 72 2.18 -11.86 -11.66
C VAL A 72 1.02 -10.92 -11.97
N SER A 73 1.10 -9.66 -11.53
CA SER A 73 0.06 -8.64 -11.75
C SER A 73 0.69 -7.30 -12.15
N GLY A 74 -0.09 -6.42 -12.81
CA GLY A 74 0.34 -5.05 -13.08
C GLY A 74 0.58 -4.26 -11.79
N PRO A 75 1.28 -3.10 -11.86
CA PRO A 75 1.43 -2.22 -10.71
C PRO A 75 0.04 -1.85 -10.15
N HIS A 76 -0.03 -1.60 -8.84
CA HIS A 76 -1.28 -1.20 -8.19
C HIS A 76 -2.43 -2.20 -8.23
N THR A 77 -2.09 -3.50 -8.30
CA THR A 77 -3.08 -4.59 -8.31
C THR A 77 -2.96 -5.50 -7.10
N GLU A 78 -1.74 -5.78 -6.63
CA GLU A 78 -1.49 -6.71 -5.53
C GLU A 78 -0.40 -6.16 -4.61
N TYR A 79 -0.71 -6.11 -3.31
CA TYR A 79 0.24 -5.66 -2.29
C TYR A 79 0.27 -6.59 -1.10
N ARG A 80 1.47 -6.81 -0.56
CA ARG A 80 1.66 -7.32 0.80
C ARG A 80 1.69 -6.13 1.76
N GLU A 81 0.78 -6.12 2.73
CA GLU A 81 0.75 -5.08 3.76
C GLU A 81 1.58 -5.50 4.99
N LEU A 82 2.55 -4.67 5.36
CA LEU A 82 3.34 -4.81 6.57
C LEU A 82 2.91 -3.75 7.59
N THR A 83 2.50 -4.19 8.78
CA THR A 83 2.10 -3.32 9.90
C THR A 83 3.00 -3.46 11.13
N VAL A 84 3.86 -4.48 11.15
CA VAL A 84 4.84 -4.69 12.21
C VAL A 84 6.07 -3.84 11.92
N GLU A 85 6.37 -2.86 12.79
CA GLU A 85 7.43 -1.86 12.56
C GLU A 85 8.80 -2.47 12.25
N SER A 86 9.20 -3.55 12.93
CA SER A 86 10.47 -4.23 12.64
C SER A 86 10.53 -4.83 11.23
N ALA A 87 9.40 -5.34 10.73
CA ALA A 87 9.30 -5.83 9.35
C ALA A 87 9.28 -4.67 8.34
N ILE A 88 8.66 -3.54 8.69
CA ILE A 88 8.70 -2.31 7.89
C ILE A 88 10.14 -1.83 7.75
N VAL A 89 10.87 -1.69 8.86
CA VAL A 89 12.28 -1.24 8.85
C VAL A 89 13.16 -2.17 8.03
N ALA A 90 13.01 -3.48 8.19
CA ALA A 90 13.77 -4.46 7.41
C ALA A 90 13.51 -4.30 5.90
N GLN A 91 12.24 -4.16 5.50
CA GLN A 91 11.90 -3.97 4.08
C GLN A 91 12.39 -2.62 3.52
N LEU A 92 12.31 -1.54 4.30
CA LEU A 92 12.82 -0.24 3.90
C LEU A 92 14.34 -0.26 3.70
N TYR A 93 15.07 -0.99 4.55
CA TYR A 93 16.51 -1.18 4.39
C TYR A 93 16.82 -1.82 3.03
N GLU A 94 16.13 -2.90 2.67
CA GLU A 94 16.33 -3.58 1.39
C GLU A 94 16.08 -2.65 0.19
N VAL A 95 14.96 -1.90 0.20
CA VAL A 95 14.57 -1.07 -0.95
C VAL A 95 15.43 0.18 -1.08
N CYS A 96 15.73 0.84 0.03
CA CYS A 96 16.46 2.11 0.03
C CYS A 96 17.98 1.93 -0.03
N TRP A 97 18.53 0.87 0.59
CA TRP A 97 19.98 0.67 0.67
C TRP A 97 20.54 0.02 -0.60
N HIS A 98 19.89 -1.01 -1.15
CA HIS A 98 20.40 -1.70 -2.35
C HIS A 98 20.41 -0.81 -3.61
N ARG A 99 19.63 0.28 -3.62
CA ARG A 99 19.60 1.22 -4.74
C ARG A 99 20.66 2.33 -4.67
N ARG A 100 21.29 2.56 -3.51
CA ARG A 100 22.42 3.50 -3.39
C ARG A 100 23.73 2.97 -3.96
N GLY A 101 23.89 1.65 -4.07
CA GLY A 101 25.09 1.01 -4.66
C GLY A 101 25.16 1.01 -6.20
N ARG A 102 24.20 1.63 -6.90
CA ARG A 102 24.14 1.72 -8.38
C ARG A 102 24.28 3.15 -8.91
N LEU A 103 24.98 4.03 -8.20
CA LEU A 103 25.43 5.28 -8.80
C LEU A 103 26.75 5.00 -9.56
N PRO A 104 26.84 5.27 -10.88
CA PRO A 104 28.11 5.21 -11.57
C PRO A 104 29.01 6.34 -11.04
N SER A 105 30.25 5.97 -10.73
CA SER A 105 31.38 6.87 -10.49
C SER A 105 31.64 7.81 -11.66
#